data_AF-A0A5Q4DSG1-F1
#
_entry.id   AF-A0A5Q4DSG1-F1
#
_cell.length_a   1.000
_cell.length_b   1.000
_cell.length_c   1.000
_cell.angle_alpha   90.00
_cell.angle_beta   90.00
_cell.angle_gamma   90.00
#
_symmetry.space_group_name_H-M   'P 1'
#
loop_
_entity.id
_entity.type
_entity.pdbx_description
1 polymer ?
#
loop_
_entity_poly.entity_id
_entity_poly.type
_entity_poly.pdbx_seq_one_letter_code
_entity_poly.pdbx_strand_id
1 'polypeptide(L)'
;NFTETTLRQFPNIDNAYLELRTGRVDAAMHDTPNVLYYIATAGDGQVKAVGEQMMAHQYGIGFPKGSDLVEPVNQVLANMREDGRYDEIYMKWFGTTPPTN
;
A
#
# COMPACT_ATOMS: atom_id res chain seq x y z
N ASN A 1 1.46 18.07 -5.34
CA ASN A 1 1.52 19.09 -6.42
C ASN A 1 2.85 18.98 -7.14
N PHE A 2 2.94 18.10 -8.13
CA PHE A 2 4.11 17.97 -8.98
C PHE A 2 3.91 18.83 -10.24
N THR A 3 4.31 20.10 -10.17
CA THR A 3 4.02 21.10 -11.21
C THR A 3 4.90 20.98 -12.46
N GLU A 4 6.04 20.29 -12.36
CA GLU A 4 6.98 20.04 -13.46
C GLU A 4 7.00 18.56 -13.90
N THR A 5 5.91 17.83 -13.67
CA THR A 5 5.84 16.40 -14.00
C THR A 5 4.89 16.14 -15.14
N THR A 6 5.32 15.30 -16.08
CA THR A 6 4.45 14.73 -17.12
C THR A 6 3.74 13.52 -16.54
N LEU A 7 2.43 13.59 -16.36
CA LEU A 7 1.64 12.46 -15.88
C LEU A 7 1.37 11.47 -17.02
N ARG A 8 1.78 10.22 -16.83
CA ARG A 8 1.35 9.10 -17.68
C ARG A 8 0.46 8.16 -16.86
N GLN A 9 -0.75 7.94 -17.36
CA GLN A 9 -1.72 7.04 -16.74
C GLN A 9 -1.67 5.66 -17.40
N PHE A 10 -1.84 4.63 -16.58
CA PHE A 10 -1.91 3.25 -17.04
C PHE A 10 -3.19 2.61 -16.51
N PRO A 11 -3.79 1.67 -17.26
CA PRO A 11 -5.00 0.98 -16.84
C PRO A 11 -4.75 -0.01 -15.68
N ASN A 12 -3.49 -0.42 -15.47
CA ASN A 12 -3.07 -1.30 -14.39
C ASN A 12 -1.69 -0.88 -13.87
N ILE A 13 -1.38 -1.29 -12.65
CA ILE A 13 -0.14 -0.92 -11.98
C ILE A 13 1.08 -1.66 -12.56
N ASP A 14 0.90 -2.88 -13.08
CA ASP A 14 1.99 -3.68 -13.65
C ASP A 14 2.69 -2.97 -14.82
N ASN A 15 1.91 -2.29 -15.68
CA ASN A 15 2.46 -1.49 -16.78
C ASN A 15 3.27 -0.29 -16.28
N ALA A 16 2.84 0.36 -15.19
CA ALA A 16 3.59 1.48 -14.62
C ALA A 16 4.91 1.00 -14.00
N TYR A 17 4.92 -0.16 -13.33
CA TYR A 17 6.15 -0.76 -12.82
C TYR A 17 7.10 -1.19 -13.94
N LEU A 18 6.58 -1.72 -15.06
CA LEU A 18 7.40 -2.04 -16.23
C LEU A 18 8.07 -0.80 -16.81
N GLU A 19 7.34 0.31 -16.95
CA GLU A 19 7.88 1.57 -17.46
C GLU A 19 8.93 2.16 -16.51
N LEU A 20 8.75 2.02 -15.19
CA LEU A 20 9.76 2.40 -14.20
C LEU A 20 11.03 1.55 -14.36
N ARG A 21 10.89 0.23 -14.43
CA ARG A 21 12.03 -0.70 -14.56
C ARG A 21 12.78 -0.55 -15.87
N THR A 22 12.10 -0.14 -16.94
CA THR A 22 12.71 0.12 -18.25
C THR A 22 13.23 1.55 -18.40
N GLY A 23 13.14 2.38 -17.34
CA GLY A 23 13.65 3.75 -17.33
C GLY A 23 12.85 4.72 -18.20
N ARG A 24 11.60 4.38 -18.52
CA ARG A 24 10.69 5.21 -19.34
C ARG A 24 9.93 6.23 -18.50
N VAL A 25 9.86 6.02 -17.19
CA VAL A 25 9.39 6.98 -16.18
C VAL A 25 10.35 7.01 -14.99
N ASP A 26 10.46 8.16 -14.33
CA ASP A 26 11.34 8.34 -13.17
C ASP A 26 10.74 7.79 -11.87
N ALA A 27 9.40 7.72 -11.79
CA ALA A 27 8.67 7.23 -10.64
C ALA A 27 7.34 6.60 -11.06
N ALA A 28 6.93 5.57 -10.32
CA ALA A 28 5.59 5.01 -10.36
C ALA A 28 4.92 5.25 -8.99
N MET A 29 3.65 5.63 -9.00
CA MET A 29 2.89 5.96 -7.79
C MET A 29 1.64 5.08 -7.72
N HIS A 30 1.43 4.48 -6.56
CA HIS A 30 0.25 3.69 -6.21
C HIS A 30 0.13 3.63 -4.68
N ASP A 31 -0.94 3.02 -4.20
CA ASP A 31 -1.17 2.66 -2.80
C ASP A 31 0.04 2.01 -2.12
N THR A 32 0.40 2.51 -0.93
CA THR A 32 1.58 2.08 -0.16
C THR A 32 1.71 0.57 -0.01
N PRO A 33 0.67 -0.20 0.39
CA PRO A 33 0.81 -1.65 0.53
C PRO A 33 1.17 -2.35 -0.78
N ASN A 34 0.63 -1.87 -1.91
CA ASN A 34 0.94 -2.45 -3.22
C ASN A 34 2.40 -2.20 -3.61
N VAL A 35 2.88 -0.96 -3.42
CA VAL A 35 4.27 -0.57 -3.72
C VAL A 35 5.26 -1.35 -2.85
N LEU A 36 5.01 -1.46 -1.54
CA LEU A 36 5.89 -2.19 -0.63
C LEU A 36 5.93 -3.69 -0.96
N TYR A 37 4.78 -4.30 -1.26
CA TYR A 37 4.73 -5.70 -1.68
C TYR A 37 5.50 -5.93 -2.99
N TYR A 38 5.34 -5.03 -3.97
CA TYR A 38 6.08 -5.11 -5.22
C TYR A 38 7.58 -5.07 -4.98
N ILE A 39 8.07 -4.10 -4.21
CA ILE A 39 9.49 -3.99 -3.83
C ILE A 39 9.98 -5.28 -3.16
N ALA A 40 9.20 -5.85 -2.24
CA ALA A 40 9.56 -7.05 -1.49
C ALA A 40 9.57 -8.36 -2.32
N THR A 41 8.82 -8.43 -3.43
CA THR A 41 8.59 -9.70 -4.15
C THR A 41 9.08 -9.72 -5.59
N ALA A 42 8.84 -8.65 -6.35
CA ALA A 42 9.08 -8.59 -7.80
C ALA A 42 9.98 -7.40 -8.21
N GLY A 43 10.30 -6.52 -7.26
CA GLY A 43 11.18 -5.39 -7.47
C GLY A 43 12.64 -5.78 -7.67
N ASP A 44 13.04 -6.97 -7.22
CA ASP A 44 14.37 -7.59 -7.46
C ASP A 44 15.56 -6.66 -7.13
N GLY A 45 15.40 -5.83 -6.08
CA GLY A 45 16.38 -4.82 -5.67
C GLY A 45 16.59 -3.66 -6.66
N GLN A 46 15.86 -3.62 -7.78
CA GLN A 46 15.99 -2.60 -8.83
C GLN A 46 15.18 -1.32 -8.52
N VAL A 47 14.27 -1.39 -7.57
CA VAL A 47 13.36 -0.30 -7.19
C VAL A 47 13.36 -0.13 -5.68
N LYS A 48 13.02 1.07 -5.23
CA LYS A 48 12.86 1.41 -3.81
C LYS A 48 11.75 2.44 -3.63
N ALA A 49 11.12 2.44 -2.46
CA ALA A 49 10.22 3.52 -2.07
C ALA A 49 11.04 4.79 -1.78
N VAL A 50 10.52 5.94 -2.17
CA VAL A 50 11.14 7.26 -1.95
C VAL A 50 10.09 8.29 -1.54
N GLY A 51 10.53 9.28 -0.77
CA GLY A 51 9.67 10.38 -0.31
C GLY A 51 8.74 10.00 0.84
N GLU A 52 7.96 10.98 1.28
CA GLU A 52 6.91 10.79 2.28
C GLU A 52 5.61 10.29 1.62
N GLN A 53 4.78 9.60 2.39
CA GLN A 53 3.47 9.19 1.93
C GLN A 53 2.61 10.44 1.64
N MET A 54 2.28 10.64 0.37
CA MET A 54 1.60 11.85 -0.08
C MET A 54 0.12 11.90 0.27
N MET A 55 -0.54 10.75 0.31
CA MET A 55 -1.94 10.62 0.70
C MET A 55 -2.10 9.43 1.63
N ALA A 56 -2.48 9.70 2.87
CA ALA A 56 -2.89 8.68 3.81
C ALA A 56 -4.38 8.38 3.59
N HIS A 57 -4.66 7.30 2.89
CA HIS A 57 -6.01 6.74 2.82
C HIS A 57 -6.15 5.61 3.84
N GLN A 58 -7.20 5.67 4.64
CA GLN A 58 -7.55 4.56 5.52
C GLN A 58 -8.27 3.48 4.72
N TYR A 59 -7.80 2.24 4.83
CA TYR A 59 -8.48 1.07 4.28
C TYR A 59 -9.51 0.53 5.27
N GLY A 60 -10.65 0.11 4.75
CA GLY A 60 -11.73 -0.48 5.55
C GLY A 60 -12.37 -1.66 4.84
N ILE A 61 -13.03 -2.52 5.62
CA ILE A 61 -13.85 -3.61 5.11
C ILE A 61 -15.26 -3.06 4.88
N GLY A 62 -15.73 -3.13 3.63
CA GLY A 62 -17.06 -2.67 3.27
C GLY A 62 -18.15 -3.66 3.65
N PHE A 63 -19.20 -3.19 4.34
CA PHE A 63 -20.39 -3.97 4.67
C PHE A 63 -21.66 -3.32 4.06
N PRO A 64 -22.72 -4.09 3.77
CA PRO A 64 -24.03 -3.54 3.50
C PRO A 64 -24.49 -2.62 4.64
N LYS A 65 -25.24 -1.56 4.31
CA LYS A 65 -25.80 -0.68 5.34
C LYS A 65 -26.68 -1.48 6.30
N GLY A 66 -26.47 -1.29 7.61
CA GLY A 66 -27.20 -2.01 8.66
C GLY A 66 -26.71 -3.43 8.92
N SER A 67 -25.51 -3.81 8.44
CA SER A 67 -24.95 -5.12 8.75
C SER A 67 -24.56 -5.25 10.23
N ASP A 68 -25.03 -6.30 10.86
CA ASP A 68 -24.65 -6.67 12.24
C ASP A 68 -23.19 -7.13 12.38
N LEU A 69 -22.46 -7.26 11.26
CA LEU A 69 -21.05 -7.68 11.24
C LEU A 69 -20.07 -6.54 11.49
N VAL A 70 -20.50 -5.28 11.38
CA VAL A 70 -19.61 -4.12 11.54
C VAL A 70 -18.94 -4.13 12.90
N GLU A 71 -19.74 -4.27 13.98
CA GLU A 71 -19.23 -4.20 15.35
C GLU A 71 -18.32 -5.40 15.70
N PRO A 72 -18.72 -6.67 15.45
CA PRO A 72 -17.84 -7.82 15.70
C PRO A 72 -16.51 -7.75 14.94
N VAL A 73 -16.52 -7.31 13.68
CA VAL A 73 -15.30 -7.23 12.87
C VAL A 73 -14.38 -6.12 13.38
N ASN A 74 -14.93 -4.96 13.73
CA ASN A 74 -14.14 -3.88 14.33
C ASN A 74 -13.48 -4.32 15.64
N GLN A 75 -14.19 -5.07 16.48
CA GLN A 75 -13.64 -5.58 17.74
C GLN A 75 -12.48 -6.56 17.50
N VAL A 76 -12.61 -7.46 16.52
CA VAL A 76 -11.51 -8.38 16.16
C VAL A 76 -10.31 -7.61 15.60
N LEU A 77 -10.53 -6.61 14.76
CA LEU A 77 -9.45 -5.77 14.22
C LEU A 77 -8.74 -4.95 15.32
N ALA A 78 -9.48 -4.46 16.31
CA ALA A 78 -8.90 -3.78 17.47
C ALA A 78 -8.01 -4.74 18.28
N ASN A 79 -8.54 -5.93 18.62
CA ASN A 79 -7.78 -6.94 19.34
C ASN A 79 -6.50 -7.36 18.59
N MET A 80 -6.57 -7.50 17.26
CA MET A 80 -5.40 -7.82 16.41
C MET A 80 -4.31 -6.75 16.44
N ARG A 81 -4.69 -5.49 16.66
CA ARG A 81 -3.72 -4.38 16.78
C ARG A 81 -3.10 -4.36 18.17
N GLU A 82 -3.91 -4.60 19.21
CA GLU A 82 -3.43 -4.66 20.59
C GLU A 82 -2.51 -5.85 20.87
N ASP A 83 -2.82 -7.01 20.29
CA ASP A 83 -2.06 -8.25 20.51
C ASP A 83 -0.86 -8.43 19.56
N GLY A 84 -0.61 -7.47 18.66
CA GLY A 84 0.54 -7.46 17.75
C GLY A 84 0.40 -8.31 16.49
N ARG A 85 -0.69 -9.10 16.33
CA ARG A 85 -0.90 -9.90 15.10
C ARG A 85 -0.96 -9.04 13.84
N TYR A 86 -1.45 -7.81 13.95
CA TYR A 86 -1.47 -6.88 12.83
C TYR A 86 -0.04 -6.54 12.35
N ASP A 87 0.89 -6.34 13.28
CA ASP A 87 2.29 -6.05 12.98
C ASP A 87 2.98 -7.27 12.37
N GLU A 88 2.69 -8.47 12.87
CA GLU A 88 3.20 -9.72 12.29
C GLU A 88 2.75 -9.90 10.83
N ILE A 89 1.48 -9.62 10.54
CA ILE A 89 0.94 -9.65 9.17
C ILE A 89 1.66 -8.61 8.31
N TYR A 90 1.83 -7.39 8.80
CA TYR A 90 2.49 -6.33 8.03
C TYR A 90 3.95 -6.68 7.74
N MET A 91 4.68 -7.18 8.74
CA MET A 91 6.07 -7.62 8.60
C MET A 91 6.20 -8.75 7.59
N LYS A 92 5.31 -9.76 7.66
CA LYS A 92 5.31 -10.89 6.73
C LYS A 92 5.18 -10.46 5.28
N TRP A 93 4.32 -9.49 4.99
CA TRP A 93 3.99 -9.10 3.61
C TRP A 93 4.81 -7.93 3.07
N PHE A 94 5.28 -7.05 3.94
CA PHE A 94 5.91 -5.78 3.55
C PHE A 94 7.31 -5.56 4.16
N GLY A 95 7.76 -6.43 5.06
CA GLY A 95 9.11 -6.36 5.63
C GLY A 95 9.37 -5.16 6.55
N THR A 96 8.31 -4.51 7.04
CA THR A 96 8.39 -3.37 7.97
C THR A 96 7.22 -3.40 8.95
N THR A 97 7.14 -2.47 9.89
CA THR A 97 5.98 -2.30 10.77
C THR A 97 4.96 -1.35 10.13
N PRO A 98 3.66 -1.46 10.48
CA PRO A 98 2.68 -0.50 10.00
C PRO A 98 3.03 0.92 10.48
N PRO A 99 2.65 1.96 9.72
CA PRO A 99 2.81 3.33 10.17
C PRO A 99 2.03 3.55 11.48
N THR A 100 2.65 4.19 12.47
CA THR A 100 1.93 4.76 13.61
C THR A 100 1.12 5.95 13.13
N ASN A 101 -0.21 5.81 13.12
CA ASN A 101 -1.13 6.91 12.84
C ASN A 101 -1.00 8.04 13.86
#